data_AF-A0A257M762-F1
#
_entry.id   AF-A0A257M762-F1
#
_cell.length_a   1.000
_cell.length_b   1.000
_cell.length_c   1.000
_cell.angle_alpha   90.00
_cell.angle_beta   90.00
_cell.angle_gamma   90.00
#
_symmetry.space_group_name_H-M   'P 1'
#
loop_
_entity.id
_entity.type
_entity.pdbx_description
1 polymer ?
#
loop_
_entity_poly.entity_id
_entity_poly.type
_entity_poly.pdbx_seq_one_letter_code
_entity_poly.pdbx_strand_id
1 'polypeptide(L)'
;DALRQWGAMGGAPGNDIMFQWKEITAASRFQQKLWSIFRFSVPLIARVDAPPGQVGRWLLGELDQLIRKATLAMDGFQFDETMKAIRGFAWEVLADNYIELVKARLYGPDGPEKRAAQSTLYTALRTISLLMAPFTPFISEEIHHALTGESVHVQSWPEPSGIEIDPAGLAIKEIAAALRRYKAEKGMALNSPLPGIVVYSDLALETVDLAGVANSEVESRTGSPQIEMKPVAVKPQMKILGPRFKDKSGKIIKALSAMDPAQVAGMKAGGSIRVEVESEAVEVPAEAAEIVVETLSAGEAVDILRLEKASVLVRR
;
A
#
# COMPACT_ATOMS: atom_id res chain seq x y z
N ASP A 1 -31.41 8.91 -0.37
CA ASP A 1 -30.30 8.19 0.28
C ASP A 1 -29.48 9.02 1.25
N ALA A 2 -28.86 10.14 0.86
CA ALA A 2 -28.00 10.93 1.77
C ALA A 2 -28.63 11.27 3.13
N LEU A 3 -29.90 11.64 3.17
CA LEU A 3 -30.63 11.91 4.42
C LEU A 3 -30.81 10.67 5.30
N ARG A 4 -31.15 9.50 4.72
CA ARG A 4 -31.27 8.23 5.46
C ARG A 4 -29.93 7.80 6.03
N GLN A 5 -28.88 7.90 5.22
CA GLN A 5 -27.52 7.62 5.65
C GLN A 5 -27.09 8.54 6.81
N TRP A 6 -27.38 9.85 6.72
CA TRP A 6 -27.14 10.77 7.83
C TRP A 6 -27.86 10.33 9.10
N GLY A 7 -29.15 9.99 9.01
CA GLY A 7 -29.92 9.52 10.17
C GLY A 7 -29.32 8.25 10.79
N ALA A 8 -28.87 7.30 9.97
CA ALA A 8 -28.19 6.08 10.43
C ALA A 8 -26.82 6.35 11.06
N MET A 9 -26.11 7.40 10.61
CA MET A 9 -24.83 7.82 11.16
C MET A 9 -24.93 8.74 12.37
N GLY A 10 -26.11 9.31 12.63
CA GLY A 10 -26.29 10.40 13.57
C GLY A 10 -26.07 10.02 15.04
N GLY A 11 -26.00 8.73 15.36
CA GLY A 11 -25.54 8.24 16.65
C GLY A 11 -26.27 6.99 17.11
N ALA A 12 -25.84 6.46 18.26
CA ALA A 12 -26.52 5.35 18.91
C ALA A 12 -27.93 5.78 19.37
N PRO A 13 -28.92 4.86 19.34
CA PRO A 13 -30.27 5.13 19.83
C PRO A 13 -30.26 5.77 21.23
N GLY A 14 -31.07 6.82 21.41
CA GLY A 14 -31.21 7.54 22.70
C GLY A 14 -30.38 8.80 22.84
N ASN A 15 -29.58 9.18 21.83
CA ASN A 15 -28.88 10.47 21.80
C ASN A 15 -29.57 11.49 20.90
N ASP A 16 -29.50 12.76 21.26
CA ASP A 16 -29.90 13.86 20.39
C ASP A 16 -28.94 13.96 19.20
N ILE A 17 -29.51 14.02 17.99
CA ILE A 17 -28.75 14.13 16.74
C ILE A 17 -28.90 15.55 16.21
N MET A 18 -27.83 16.33 16.32
CA MET A 18 -27.80 17.70 15.79
C MET A 18 -27.67 17.68 14.27
N PHE A 19 -28.71 18.10 13.56
CA PHE A 19 -28.69 18.18 12.10
C PHE A 19 -27.70 19.25 11.59
N GLN A 20 -26.79 18.85 10.70
CA GLN A 20 -25.92 19.78 9.99
C GLN A 20 -25.83 19.43 8.50
N TRP A 21 -26.05 20.42 7.62
CA TRP A 21 -25.96 20.25 6.16
C TRP A 21 -24.62 19.68 5.67
N LYS A 22 -23.53 19.94 6.41
CA LYS A 22 -22.21 19.38 6.10
C LYS A 22 -22.19 17.85 6.17
N GLU A 23 -23.02 17.24 7.01
CA GLU A 23 -23.10 15.80 7.20
C GLU A 23 -23.89 15.15 6.06
N ILE A 24 -24.97 15.79 5.60
CA ILE A 24 -25.68 15.41 4.38
C ILE A 24 -24.75 15.46 3.18
N THR A 25 -23.93 16.51 3.09
CA THR A 25 -22.91 16.65 2.04
C THR A 25 -21.88 15.52 2.11
N ALA A 26 -21.40 15.16 3.30
CA ALA A 26 -20.48 14.04 3.49
C ALA A 26 -21.11 12.70 3.08
N ALA A 27 -22.37 12.46 3.45
CA ALA A 27 -23.11 11.27 3.04
C ALA A 27 -23.28 11.17 1.52
N SER A 28 -23.64 12.28 0.86
CA SER A 28 -23.75 12.35 -0.60
C SER A 28 -22.41 12.09 -1.29
N ARG A 29 -21.29 12.60 -0.75
CA ARG A 29 -19.94 12.35 -1.28
C ARG A 29 -19.55 10.88 -1.17
N PHE A 30 -19.91 10.22 -0.07
CA PHE A 30 -19.69 8.78 0.05
C PHE A 30 -20.51 8.00 -0.99
N GLN A 31 -21.79 8.33 -1.18
CA GLN A 31 -22.62 7.69 -2.23
C GLN A 31 -22.03 7.91 -3.63
N GLN A 32 -21.51 9.10 -3.92
CA GLN A 32 -20.80 9.37 -5.17
C GLN A 32 -19.52 8.52 -5.31
N LYS A 33 -18.75 8.33 -4.24
CA LYS A 33 -17.58 7.43 -4.24
C LYS A 33 -17.99 5.99 -4.50
N LEU A 34 -19.03 5.48 -3.83
CA LEU A 34 -19.56 4.14 -4.06
C LEU A 34 -20.02 3.95 -5.51
N TRP A 35 -20.76 4.91 -6.05
CA TRP A 35 -21.17 4.92 -7.46
C TRP A 35 -19.98 4.95 -8.41
N SER A 36 -18.93 5.70 -8.10
CA SER A 36 -17.71 5.78 -8.92
C SER A 36 -16.96 4.44 -8.93
N ILE A 37 -16.84 3.78 -7.78
CA ILE A 37 -16.26 2.44 -7.66
C ILE A 37 -17.06 1.44 -8.51
N PHE A 38 -18.39 1.47 -8.40
CA PHE A 38 -19.26 0.61 -9.19
C PHE A 38 -19.09 0.87 -10.69
N ARG A 39 -19.23 2.11 -11.15
CA ARG A 39 -19.09 2.46 -12.58
C ARG A 39 -17.74 2.08 -13.18
N PHE A 40 -16.65 2.24 -12.41
CA PHE A 40 -15.33 1.79 -12.82
C PHE A 40 -15.29 0.26 -12.98
N SER A 41 -15.91 -0.46 -12.05
CA SER A 41 -15.85 -1.91 -11.98
C SER A 41 -16.77 -2.60 -12.99
N VAL A 42 -17.96 -2.06 -13.30
CA VAL A 42 -18.96 -2.64 -14.22
C VAL A 42 -18.36 -3.19 -15.52
N PRO A 43 -17.59 -2.42 -16.32
CA PRO A 43 -17.04 -2.94 -17.58
C PRO A 43 -15.97 -4.03 -17.37
N LEU A 44 -15.43 -4.15 -16.15
CA LEU A 44 -14.39 -5.10 -15.79
C LEU A 44 -14.97 -6.35 -15.14
N ILE A 45 -16.21 -6.34 -14.66
CA ILE A 45 -16.85 -7.46 -13.96
C ILE A 45 -17.34 -8.52 -14.95
N ALA A 46 -17.24 -9.78 -14.54
CA ALA A 46 -17.90 -10.89 -15.20
C ALA A 46 -18.58 -11.76 -14.13
N ARG A 47 -19.82 -12.20 -14.41
CA ARG A 47 -20.54 -13.19 -13.57
C ARG A 47 -20.01 -14.58 -13.89
N VAL A 48 -18.78 -14.84 -13.48
CA VAL A 48 -18.07 -16.11 -13.65
C VAL A 48 -17.83 -16.72 -12.28
N ASP A 49 -18.01 -18.03 -12.18
CA ASP A 49 -17.58 -18.78 -11.01
C ASP A 49 -16.12 -19.18 -11.21
N ALA A 50 -15.23 -18.50 -10.48
CA ALA A 50 -13.79 -18.71 -10.56
C ALA A 50 -13.19 -18.65 -9.16
N PRO A 51 -12.29 -19.60 -8.81
CA PRO A 51 -11.68 -19.62 -7.49
C PRO A 51 -10.80 -18.37 -7.28
N PRO A 52 -10.84 -17.74 -6.10
CA PRO A 52 -10.03 -16.56 -5.82
C PRO A 52 -8.53 -16.91 -5.71
N GLY A 53 -7.68 -16.08 -6.32
CA GLY A 53 -6.24 -16.07 -6.05
C GLY A 53 -5.90 -15.52 -4.66
N GLN A 54 -4.61 -15.40 -4.32
CA GLN A 54 -4.18 -14.95 -2.99
C GLN A 54 -4.77 -13.61 -2.55
N VAL A 55 -4.66 -12.57 -3.40
CA VAL A 55 -5.22 -11.23 -3.13
C VAL A 55 -6.75 -11.27 -3.08
N GLY A 56 -7.38 -12.15 -3.87
CA GLY A 56 -8.82 -12.37 -3.83
C GLY A 56 -9.29 -12.97 -2.51
N ARG A 57 -8.58 -13.97 -1.99
CA ARG A 57 -8.87 -14.58 -0.68
C ARG A 57 -8.66 -13.60 0.47
N TRP A 58 -7.63 -12.75 0.40
CA TRP A 58 -7.49 -11.63 1.35
C TRP A 58 -8.74 -10.74 1.34
N LEU A 59 -9.19 -10.26 0.16
CA LEU A 59 -10.39 -9.42 0.07
C LEU A 59 -11.65 -10.12 0.58
N LEU A 60 -11.85 -11.40 0.25
CA LEU A 60 -13.03 -12.15 0.70
C LEU A 60 -13.00 -12.41 2.22
N GLY A 61 -11.82 -12.63 2.81
CA GLY A 61 -11.67 -12.69 4.26
C GLY A 61 -12.00 -11.36 4.95
N GLU A 62 -11.58 -10.23 4.38
CA GLU A 62 -11.96 -8.89 4.85
C GLU A 62 -13.48 -8.65 4.70
N LEU A 63 -14.07 -9.15 3.61
CA LEU A 63 -15.52 -9.06 3.36
C LEU A 63 -16.31 -9.89 4.38
N ASP A 64 -15.84 -11.09 4.71
CA ASP A 64 -16.39 -11.93 5.78
C ASP A 64 -16.34 -11.23 7.15
N GLN A 65 -15.23 -10.57 7.47
CA GLN A 65 -15.11 -9.76 8.69
C GLN A 65 -16.07 -8.58 8.69
N LEU A 66 -16.23 -7.89 7.54
CA LEU A 66 -17.22 -6.84 7.38
C LEU A 66 -18.64 -7.36 7.64
N ILE A 67 -19.02 -8.48 7.03
CA ILE A 67 -20.36 -9.08 7.21
C ILE A 67 -20.60 -9.38 8.69
N ARG A 68 -19.65 -10.02 9.39
CA ARG A 68 -19.78 -10.33 10.83
C ARG A 68 -19.95 -9.06 11.66
N LYS A 69 -19.10 -8.05 11.42
CA LYS A 69 -19.15 -6.77 12.15
C LYS A 69 -20.46 -6.02 11.90
N ALA A 70 -20.89 -5.94 10.63
CA ALA A 70 -22.13 -5.30 10.24
C ALA A 70 -23.36 -6.01 10.84
N THR A 71 -23.38 -7.34 10.79
CA THR A 71 -24.47 -8.15 11.37
C THR A 71 -24.57 -7.94 12.87
N LEU A 72 -23.46 -8.06 13.61
CA LEU A 72 -23.44 -7.85 15.05
C LEU A 72 -23.91 -6.43 15.44
N ALA A 73 -23.45 -5.42 14.70
CA ALA A 73 -23.84 -4.03 14.94
C ALA A 73 -25.33 -3.80 14.61
N MET A 74 -25.84 -4.37 13.52
CA MET A 74 -27.27 -4.30 13.16
C MET A 74 -28.16 -4.97 14.21
N ASP A 75 -27.79 -6.14 14.71
CA ASP A 75 -28.51 -6.86 15.77
C ASP A 75 -28.54 -6.05 17.08
N GLY A 76 -27.49 -5.27 17.34
CA GLY A 76 -27.39 -4.33 18.47
C GLY A 76 -28.02 -2.95 18.22
N PHE A 77 -28.68 -2.73 17.09
CA PHE A 77 -29.21 -1.42 16.66
C PHE A 77 -28.14 -0.31 16.55
N GLN A 78 -26.88 -0.69 16.33
CA GLN A 78 -25.72 0.19 16.13
C GLN A 78 -25.51 0.49 14.63
N PHE A 79 -26.45 1.26 14.07
CA PHE A 79 -26.45 1.61 12.64
C PHE A 79 -25.22 2.44 12.22
N ASP A 80 -24.71 3.26 13.11
CA ASP A 80 -23.56 4.13 12.86
C ASP A 80 -22.27 3.29 12.72
N GLU A 81 -22.09 2.28 13.58
CA GLU A 81 -20.98 1.32 13.51
C GLU A 81 -21.04 0.46 12.25
N THR A 82 -22.24 0.01 11.85
CA THR A 82 -22.46 -0.68 10.58
C THR A 82 -22.02 0.18 9.40
N MET A 83 -22.50 1.42 9.35
CA MET A 83 -22.16 2.36 8.28
C MET A 83 -20.67 2.74 8.29
N LYS A 84 -20.04 2.91 9.46
CA LYS A 84 -18.59 3.15 9.57
C LYS A 84 -17.80 1.98 8.99
N ALA A 85 -18.18 0.74 9.32
CA ALA A 85 -17.53 -0.47 8.81
C ALA A 85 -17.64 -0.57 7.28
N ILE A 86 -18.86 -0.39 6.72
CA ILE A 86 -19.07 -0.45 5.27
C ILE A 86 -18.27 0.64 4.55
N ARG A 87 -18.26 1.88 5.07
CA ARG A 87 -17.48 2.98 4.48
C ARG A 87 -15.98 2.68 4.47
N GLY A 88 -15.44 2.20 5.59
CA GLY A 88 -14.03 1.82 5.71
C GLY A 88 -13.66 0.73 4.70
N PHE A 89 -14.46 -0.32 4.59
CA PHE A 89 -14.23 -1.38 3.62
C PHE A 89 -14.30 -0.88 2.17
N ALA A 90 -15.37 -0.16 1.80
CA ALA A 90 -15.56 0.30 0.43
C ALA A 90 -14.43 1.24 -0.04
N TRP A 91 -13.95 2.10 0.86
CA TRP A 91 -12.89 3.06 0.55
C TRP A 91 -11.50 2.43 0.65
N GLU A 92 -11.11 1.97 1.83
CA GLU A 92 -9.73 1.59 2.11
C GLU A 92 -9.42 0.20 1.58
N VAL A 93 -10.29 -0.77 1.83
CA VAL A 93 -10.03 -2.18 1.46
C VAL A 93 -10.29 -2.41 -0.03
N LEU A 94 -11.47 -2.03 -0.51
CA LEU A 94 -11.88 -2.29 -1.89
C LEU A 94 -11.25 -1.31 -2.87
N ALA A 95 -11.47 0.00 -2.72
CA ALA A 95 -11.06 0.97 -3.73
C ALA A 95 -9.54 1.22 -3.72
N ASP A 96 -8.98 1.63 -2.58
CA ASP A 96 -7.58 2.08 -2.50
C ASP A 96 -6.58 0.91 -2.55
N ASN A 97 -7.00 -0.30 -2.15
CA ASN A 97 -6.15 -1.47 -2.14
C ASN A 97 -6.54 -2.49 -3.21
N TYR A 98 -7.65 -3.22 -3.07
CA TYR A 98 -7.95 -4.36 -3.92
C TYR A 98 -8.02 -3.99 -5.41
N ILE A 99 -8.86 -3.01 -5.76
CA ILE A 99 -9.01 -2.58 -7.16
C ILE A 99 -7.68 -2.11 -7.73
N GLU A 100 -6.92 -1.29 -7.00
CA GLU A 100 -5.61 -0.83 -7.44
C GLU A 100 -4.59 -1.96 -7.63
N LEU A 101 -4.63 -3.01 -6.79
CA LEU A 101 -3.77 -4.18 -6.90
C LEU A 101 -4.06 -5.00 -8.16
N VAL A 102 -5.33 -5.34 -8.37
CA VAL A 102 -5.72 -6.28 -9.44
C VAL A 102 -5.93 -5.62 -10.80
N LYS A 103 -5.72 -4.29 -10.92
CA LYS A 103 -5.86 -3.56 -12.20
C LYS A 103 -5.11 -4.23 -13.34
N ALA A 104 -3.86 -4.65 -13.11
CA ALA A 104 -3.07 -5.32 -14.14
C ALA A 104 -3.74 -6.62 -14.63
N ARG A 105 -4.33 -7.43 -13.73
CA ARG A 105 -5.09 -8.63 -14.10
C ARG A 105 -6.39 -8.28 -14.85
N LEU A 106 -7.11 -7.25 -14.39
CA LEU A 106 -8.39 -6.85 -15.00
C LEU A 106 -8.21 -6.32 -16.44
N TYR A 107 -7.12 -5.60 -16.72
CA TYR A 107 -6.78 -5.14 -18.06
C TYR A 107 -5.94 -6.13 -18.88
N GLY A 108 -5.49 -7.21 -18.26
CA GLY A 108 -4.71 -8.27 -18.89
C GLY A 108 -5.52 -9.16 -19.85
N PRO A 109 -4.85 -10.14 -20.48
CA PRO A 109 -5.48 -11.10 -21.36
C PRO A 109 -6.57 -11.90 -20.63
N ASP A 110 -7.56 -12.39 -21.36
CA ASP A 110 -8.54 -13.30 -20.78
C ASP A 110 -7.87 -14.61 -20.34
N GLY A 111 -8.29 -15.12 -19.18
CA GLY A 111 -7.65 -16.25 -18.53
C GLY A 111 -8.14 -16.47 -17.10
N PRO A 112 -7.68 -17.54 -16.44
CA PRO A 112 -8.10 -17.88 -15.08
C PRO A 112 -7.86 -16.76 -14.06
N GLU A 113 -6.71 -16.07 -14.14
CA GLU A 113 -6.35 -15.00 -13.20
C GLU A 113 -7.28 -13.78 -13.33
N LYS A 114 -7.60 -13.38 -14.57
CA LYS A 114 -8.55 -12.32 -14.83
C LYS A 114 -9.92 -12.70 -14.28
N ARG A 115 -10.43 -13.89 -14.63
CA ARG A 115 -11.74 -14.37 -14.15
C ARG A 115 -11.83 -14.45 -12.63
N ALA A 116 -10.76 -14.86 -11.94
CA ALA A 116 -10.69 -14.87 -10.48
C ALA A 116 -10.84 -13.46 -9.89
N ALA A 117 -10.14 -12.46 -10.45
CA ALA A 117 -10.27 -11.07 -10.03
C ALA A 117 -11.68 -10.51 -10.30
N GLN A 118 -12.26 -10.84 -11.46
CA GLN A 118 -13.62 -10.43 -11.84
C GLN A 118 -14.69 -11.02 -10.90
N SER A 119 -14.59 -12.31 -10.59
CA SER A 119 -15.48 -13.02 -9.66
C SER A 119 -15.42 -12.42 -8.25
N THR A 120 -14.20 -12.17 -7.75
CA THR A 120 -14.00 -11.56 -6.44
C THR A 120 -14.60 -10.14 -6.38
N LEU A 121 -14.36 -9.32 -7.42
CA LEU A 121 -14.88 -7.95 -7.50
C LEU A 121 -16.41 -7.92 -7.59
N TYR A 122 -17.00 -8.82 -8.38
CA TYR A 122 -18.46 -9.03 -8.42
C TYR A 122 -19.01 -9.34 -7.03
N THR A 123 -18.39 -10.29 -6.33
CA THR A 123 -18.82 -10.73 -5.00
C THR A 123 -18.77 -9.58 -3.99
N ALA A 124 -17.68 -8.82 -3.96
CA ALA A 124 -17.54 -7.66 -3.06
C ALA A 124 -18.61 -6.59 -3.32
N LEU A 125 -18.85 -6.23 -4.59
CA LEU A 125 -19.83 -5.19 -4.93
C LEU A 125 -21.28 -5.64 -4.68
N ARG A 126 -21.60 -6.90 -5.00
CA ARG A 126 -22.91 -7.48 -4.67
C ARG A 126 -23.13 -7.44 -3.16
N THR A 127 -22.16 -7.87 -2.36
CA THR A 127 -22.29 -7.86 -0.89
C THR A 127 -22.41 -6.45 -0.33
N ILE A 128 -21.63 -5.48 -0.81
CA ILE A 128 -21.77 -4.08 -0.38
C ILE A 128 -23.18 -3.55 -0.69
N SER A 129 -23.72 -3.85 -1.88
CA SER A 129 -25.07 -3.40 -2.24
C SER A 129 -26.14 -3.91 -1.28
N LEU A 130 -26.04 -5.18 -0.84
CA LEU A 130 -26.92 -5.80 0.15
C LEU A 130 -26.79 -5.13 1.52
N LEU A 131 -25.55 -4.98 2.03
CA LEU A 131 -25.28 -4.35 3.32
C LEU A 131 -25.74 -2.88 3.37
N MET A 132 -25.65 -2.16 2.25
CA MET A 132 -26.06 -0.76 2.14
C MET A 132 -27.58 -0.58 2.00
N ALA A 133 -28.32 -1.60 1.55
CA ALA A 133 -29.73 -1.47 1.16
C ALA A 133 -30.65 -0.91 2.27
N PRO A 134 -30.50 -1.26 3.56
CA PRO A 134 -31.31 -0.66 4.63
C PRO A 134 -31.09 0.85 4.79
N PHE A 135 -29.91 1.34 4.43
CA PHE A 135 -29.50 2.74 4.64
C PHE A 135 -29.70 3.60 3.39
N THR A 136 -29.39 3.06 2.22
CA THR A 136 -29.42 3.76 0.93
C THR A 136 -30.13 2.93 -0.13
N PRO A 137 -31.46 2.76 -0.02
CA PRO A 137 -32.21 1.80 -0.83
C PRO A 137 -32.14 2.06 -2.34
N PHE A 138 -32.03 3.32 -2.78
CA PHE A 138 -32.08 3.64 -4.21
C PHE A 138 -30.75 3.34 -4.91
N ILE A 139 -29.61 3.79 -4.37
CA ILE A 139 -28.29 3.48 -4.93
C ILE A 139 -27.95 1.99 -4.79
N SER A 140 -28.36 1.35 -3.69
CA SER A 140 -28.19 -0.09 -3.51
C SER A 140 -28.98 -0.88 -4.54
N GLU A 141 -30.22 -0.48 -4.81
CA GLU A 141 -31.05 -1.10 -5.86
C GLU A 141 -30.39 -0.97 -7.23
N GLU A 142 -29.97 0.25 -7.61
CA GLU A 142 -29.34 0.50 -8.90
C GLU A 142 -28.08 -0.36 -9.10
N ILE A 143 -27.21 -0.42 -8.09
CA ILE A 143 -25.98 -1.23 -8.14
C ILE A 143 -26.33 -2.73 -8.21
N HIS A 144 -27.21 -3.21 -7.34
CA HIS A 144 -27.52 -4.63 -7.24
C HIS A 144 -28.22 -5.13 -8.50
N HIS A 145 -29.26 -4.43 -8.95
CA HIS A 145 -30.04 -4.80 -10.13
C HIS A 145 -29.16 -4.80 -11.39
N ALA A 146 -28.25 -3.83 -11.53
CA ALA A 146 -27.30 -3.81 -12.64
C ALA A 146 -26.30 -4.99 -12.62
N LEU A 147 -25.98 -5.54 -11.44
CA LEU A 147 -25.10 -6.71 -11.31
C LEU A 147 -25.83 -8.03 -11.50
N THR A 148 -27.05 -8.16 -10.95
CA THR A 148 -27.73 -9.46 -10.78
C THR A 148 -28.96 -9.63 -11.66
N GLY A 149 -29.61 -8.52 -12.05
CA GLY A 149 -30.93 -8.49 -12.68
C GLY A 149 -32.10 -8.62 -11.68
N GLU A 150 -31.82 -8.60 -10.37
CA GLU A 150 -32.82 -8.79 -9.32
C GLU A 150 -32.86 -7.55 -8.39
N SER A 151 -33.98 -7.35 -7.70
CA SER A 151 -34.08 -6.28 -6.69
C SER A 151 -33.28 -6.65 -5.45
N VAL A 152 -32.56 -5.69 -4.85
CA VAL A 152 -31.81 -5.92 -3.61
C VAL A 152 -32.75 -6.17 -2.43
N HIS A 153 -33.97 -5.62 -2.49
CA HIS A 153 -34.94 -5.64 -1.39
C HIS A 153 -35.69 -6.97 -1.23
N VAL A 154 -35.52 -7.90 -2.17
CA VAL A 154 -36.06 -9.27 -2.08
C VAL A 154 -34.98 -10.31 -1.74
N GLN A 155 -33.75 -9.86 -1.48
CA GLN A 155 -32.63 -10.73 -1.16
C GLN A 155 -32.47 -10.91 0.35
N SER A 156 -31.88 -12.03 0.75
CA SER A 156 -31.46 -12.25 2.14
C SER A 156 -30.28 -11.36 2.51
N TRP A 157 -30.17 -11.06 3.81
CA TRP A 157 -28.95 -10.48 4.38
C TRP A 157 -27.74 -11.39 4.07
N PRO A 158 -26.57 -10.84 3.72
CA PRO A 158 -25.42 -11.67 3.34
C PRO A 158 -24.86 -12.43 4.53
N GLU A 159 -24.43 -13.66 4.29
CA GLU A 159 -23.75 -14.51 5.28
C GLU A 159 -22.25 -14.60 4.95
N PRO A 160 -21.38 -14.74 5.96
CA PRO A 160 -19.96 -14.97 5.74
C PRO A 160 -19.72 -16.28 4.96
N SER A 161 -18.84 -16.23 3.97
CA SER A 161 -18.48 -17.36 3.12
C SER A 161 -17.63 -18.43 3.82
N GLY A 162 -17.02 -18.09 4.95
CA GLY A 162 -16.07 -18.95 5.68
C GLY A 162 -14.64 -18.85 5.15
N ILE A 163 -14.36 -17.96 4.21
CA ILE A 163 -13.00 -17.70 3.72
C ILE A 163 -12.24 -16.89 4.77
N GLU A 164 -11.12 -17.44 5.24
CA GLU A 164 -10.20 -16.70 6.12
C GLU A 164 -9.28 -15.78 5.31
N ILE A 165 -8.75 -14.75 5.98
CA ILE A 165 -7.76 -13.86 5.37
C ILE A 165 -6.50 -14.66 5.01
N ASP A 166 -6.20 -14.69 3.72
CA ASP A 166 -4.98 -15.32 3.20
C ASP A 166 -3.73 -14.48 3.59
N PRO A 167 -2.77 -15.05 4.34
CA PRO A 167 -1.57 -14.31 4.76
C PRO A 167 -0.68 -13.85 3.60
N ALA A 168 -0.63 -14.61 2.48
CA ALA A 168 0.14 -14.22 1.30
C ALA A 168 -0.55 -13.06 0.58
N GLY A 169 -1.89 -13.10 0.47
CA GLY A 169 -2.68 -11.98 -0.06
C GLY A 169 -2.49 -10.69 0.74
N LEU A 170 -2.50 -10.79 2.08
CA LEU A 170 -2.23 -9.66 2.98
C LEU A 170 -0.81 -9.12 2.79
N ALA A 171 0.20 -10.00 2.75
CA ALA A 171 1.59 -9.60 2.53
C ALA A 171 1.77 -8.87 1.17
N ILE A 172 1.13 -9.35 0.10
CA ILE A 172 1.13 -8.67 -1.21
C ILE A 172 0.57 -7.25 -1.09
N LYS A 173 -0.56 -7.07 -0.39
CA LYS A 173 -1.15 -5.74 -0.16
C LYS A 173 -0.18 -4.82 0.60
N GLU A 174 0.51 -5.33 1.61
CA GLU A 174 1.48 -4.55 2.39
C GLU A 174 2.72 -4.17 1.59
N ILE A 175 3.25 -5.10 0.78
CA ILE A 175 4.36 -4.86 -0.13
C ILE A 175 4.00 -3.78 -1.15
N ALA A 176 2.82 -3.87 -1.77
CA ALA A 176 2.36 -2.85 -2.72
C ALA A 176 2.26 -1.46 -2.07
N ALA A 177 1.75 -1.39 -0.84
CA ALA A 177 1.70 -0.13 -0.10
C ALA A 177 3.12 0.42 0.18
N ALA A 178 4.08 -0.44 0.51
CA ALA A 178 5.47 -0.04 0.70
C ALA A 178 6.14 0.46 -0.59
N LEU A 179 5.88 -0.19 -1.73
CA LEU A 179 6.39 0.26 -3.03
C LEU A 179 5.83 1.62 -3.44
N ARG A 180 4.53 1.86 -3.21
CA ARG A 180 3.91 3.18 -3.47
C ARG A 180 4.52 4.28 -2.59
N ARG A 181 4.75 4.00 -1.29
CA ARG A 181 5.44 4.92 -0.38
C ARG A 181 6.87 5.20 -0.84
N TYR A 182 7.61 4.16 -1.18
CA TYR A 182 8.97 4.29 -1.71
C TYR A 182 9.03 5.22 -2.94
N LYS A 183 8.14 5.01 -3.92
CA LYS A 183 8.04 5.90 -5.10
C LYS A 183 7.78 7.35 -4.69
N ALA A 184 6.83 7.58 -3.78
CA ALA A 184 6.50 8.92 -3.30
C ALA A 184 7.69 9.60 -2.59
N GLU A 185 8.41 8.88 -1.72
CA GLU A 185 9.59 9.38 -1.02
C GLU A 185 10.74 9.74 -1.96
N LYS A 186 10.87 9.00 -3.08
CA LYS A 186 11.85 9.28 -4.14
C LYS A 186 11.37 10.33 -5.15
N GLY A 187 10.17 10.89 -4.98
CA GLY A 187 9.58 11.86 -5.92
C GLY A 187 9.24 11.25 -7.29
N MET A 188 9.08 9.94 -7.36
CA MET A 188 8.75 9.20 -8.59
C MET A 188 7.23 9.18 -8.82
N ALA A 189 6.82 9.20 -10.09
CA ALA A 189 5.43 8.98 -10.44
C ALA A 189 5.00 7.54 -10.11
N LEU A 190 3.77 7.32 -9.66
CA LEU A 190 3.32 5.97 -9.28
C LEU A 190 3.37 4.96 -10.44
N ASN A 191 3.16 5.44 -11.67
CA ASN A 191 3.24 4.63 -12.88
C ASN A 191 4.66 4.48 -13.46
N SER A 192 5.67 5.15 -12.89
CA SER A 192 7.03 4.99 -13.40
C SER A 192 7.57 3.60 -13.05
N PRO A 193 8.20 2.90 -14.00
CA PRO A 193 8.82 1.60 -13.73
C PRO A 193 9.97 1.74 -12.73
N LEU A 194 10.14 0.73 -11.88
CA LEU A 194 11.31 0.53 -11.03
C LEU A 194 12.37 -0.34 -11.76
N PRO A 195 13.68 -0.16 -11.49
CA PRO A 195 14.74 -0.91 -12.18
C PRO A 195 14.72 -2.43 -11.97
N GLY A 196 13.98 -2.91 -10.96
CA GLY A 196 13.72 -4.32 -10.71
C GLY A 196 13.43 -4.54 -9.24
N ILE A 197 12.65 -5.58 -8.93
CA ILE A 197 12.20 -5.86 -7.58
C ILE A 197 12.42 -7.33 -7.26
N VAL A 198 13.00 -7.59 -6.10
CA VAL A 198 13.10 -8.94 -5.53
C VAL A 198 12.43 -8.94 -4.17
N VAL A 199 11.41 -9.78 -4.02
CA VAL A 199 10.69 -9.97 -2.76
C VAL A 199 11.18 -11.26 -2.12
N TYR A 200 11.58 -11.16 -0.86
CA TYR A 200 11.93 -12.28 -0.01
C TYR A 200 10.82 -12.53 1.00
N SER A 201 10.21 -13.70 0.98
CA SER A 201 9.18 -14.12 1.94
C SER A 201 9.15 -15.65 2.06
N ASP A 202 8.83 -16.15 3.26
CA ASP A 202 8.55 -17.58 3.46
C ASP A 202 7.18 -17.98 2.92
N LEU A 203 6.33 -16.99 2.61
CA LEU A 203 5.07 -17.19 1.90
C LEU A 203 5.37 -17.31 0.40
N ALA A 204 4.75 -18.27 -0.28
CA ALA A 204 4.80 -18.36 -1.73
C ALA A 204 3.91 -17.26 -2.34
N LEU A 205 4.47 -16.11 -2.70
CA LEU A 205 3.71 -14.95 -3.17
C LEU A 205 3.48 -14.96 -4.69
N GLU A 206 2.23 -14.72 -5.11
CA GLU A 206 1.92 -14.37 -6.50
C GLU A 206 2.46 -12.96 -6.81
N THR A 207 3.23 -12.80 -7.89
CA THR A 207 3.92 -11.53 -8.19
C THR A 207 3.20 -10.66 -9.21
N VAL A 208 2.16 -11.16 -9.89
CA VAL A 208 1.46 -10.46 -10.98
C VAL A 208 0.92 -9.10 -10.55
N ASP A 209 0.26 -9.03 -9.38
CA ASP A 209 -0.29 -7.77 -8.87
C ASP A 209 0.82 -6.80 -8.45
N LEU A 210 1.90 -7.31 -7.86
CA LEU A 210 3.06 -6.50 -7.50
C LEU A 210 3.77 -5.93 -8.73
N ALA A 211 3.88 -6.73 -9.80
CA ALA A 211 4.44 -6.28 -11.07
C ALA A 211 3.61 -5.15 -11.68
N GLY A 212 2.29 -5.24 -11.59
CA GLY A 212 1.37 -4.17 -11.98
C GLY A 212 1.58 -2.88 -11.19
N VAL A 213 1.71 -2.97 -9.86
CA VAL A 213 1.97 -1.79 -9.00
C VAL A 213 3.34 -1.18 -9.25
N ALA A 214 4.34 -2.03 -9.46
CA ALA A 214 5.70 -1.62 -9.74
C ALA A 214 5.86 -1.02 -11.14
N ASN A 215 5.03 -1.45 -12.10
CA ASN A 215 5.26 -1.32 -13.53
C ASN A 215 6.60 -1.96 -13.96
N SER A 216 6.98 -3.06 -13.30
CA SER A 216 8.26 -3.75 -13.45
C SER A 216 8.13 -5.23 -13.14
N GLU A 217 9.09 -6.02 -13.60
CA GLU A 217 9.20 -7.42 -13.17
C GLU A 217 9.47 -7.53 -11.66
N VAL A 218 8.81 -8.51 -11.04
CA VAL A 218 8.94 -8.82 -9.62
C VAL A 218 9.31 -10.29 -9.47
N GLU A 219 10.48 -10.53 -8.90
CA GLU A 219 10.95 -11.85 -8.53
C GLU A 219 10.51 -12.16 -7.09
N SER A 220 10.04 -13.38 -6.83
CA SER A 220 9.77 -13.86 -5.47
C SER A 220 10.77 -14.96 -5.09
N ARG A 221 11.36 -14.84 -3.91
CA ARG A 221 12.35 -15.77 -3.36
C ARG A 221 12.02 -16.10 -1.91
N THR A 222 12.42 -17.28 -1.46
CA THR A 222 12.28 -17.69 -0.05
C THR A 222 13.54 -17.37 0.75
N GLY A 223 13.40 -17.28 2.08
CA GLY A 223 14.49 -16.97 3.00
C GLY A 223 14.85 -15.49 3.05
N SER A 224 16.11 -15.19 3.37
CA SER A 224 16.60 -13.82 3.62
C SER A 224 17.58 -13.36 2.52
N PRO A 225 17.56 -12.07 2.14
CA PRO A 225 18.53 -11.54 1.20
C PRO A 225 19.93 -11.55 1.83
N GLN A 226 20.94 -11.93 1.05
CA GLN A 226 22.33 -11.70 1.42
C GLN A 226 22.66 -10.24 1.14
N ILE A 227 23.02 -9.51 2.20
CA ILE A 227 23.28 -8.07 2.15
C ILE A 227 24.74 -7.80 2.47
N GLU A 228 25.39 -7.03 1.60
CA GLU A 228 26.72 -6.50 1.81
C GLU A 228 26.64 -4.97 1.83
N MET A 229 27.34 -4.33 2.77
CA MET A 229 27.42 -2.87 2.86
C MET A 229 28.79 -2.42 2.36
N LYS A 230 28.81 -1.66 1.26
CA LYS A 230 30.05 -1.16 0.66
C LYS A 230 30.14 0.36 0.79
N PRO A 231 31.18 0.90 1.44
CA PRO A 231 31.48 2.33 1.38
C PRO A 231 31.78 2.75 -0.07
N VAL A 232 31.01 3.70 -0.63
CA VAL A 232 31.15 4.12 -2.04
C VAL A 232 31.53 5.57 -2.22
N ALA A 233 31.25 6.43 -1.24
CA ALA A 233 31.69 7.81 -1.29
C ALA A 233 31.91 8.39 0.11
N VAL A 234 32.72 9.43 0.16
CA VAL A 234 32.91 10.26 1.35
C VAL A 234 32.22 11.59 1.07
N LYS A 235 31.24 11.94 1.89
CA LYS A 235 30.50 13.22 1.81
C LYS A 235 30.97 14.15 2.93
N PRO A 236 31.76 15.19 2.63
CA PRO A 236 32.26 16.11 3.65
C PRO A 236 31.14 16.98 4.23
N GLN A 237 31.20 17.21 5.54
CA GLN A 237 30.22 18.01 6.26
C GLN A 237 30.67 19.47 6.35
N MET A 238 30.18 20.28 5.40
CA MET A 238 30.45 21.73 5.30
C MET A 238 30.21 22.47 6.63
N LYS A 239 29.14 22.11 7.36
CA LYS A 239 28.79 22.74 8.65
C LYS A 239 29.86 22.58 9.72
N ILE A 240 30.69 21.54 9.63
CA ILE A 240 31.76 21.24 10.59
C ILE A 240 33.10 21.78 10.08
N LEU A 241 33.37 21.56 8.79
CA LEU A 241 34.64 21.93 8.17
C LEU A 241 34.80 23.45 8.00
N GLY A 242 33.73 24.15 7.63
CA GLY A 242 33.75 25.60 7.37
C GLY A 242 34.21 26.42 8.58
N PRO A 243 33.51 26.35 9.73
CA PRO A 243 33.86 27.15 10.91
C PRO A 243 35.26 26.84 11.48
N ARG A 244 35.70 25.58 11.39
CA ARG A 244 36.95 25.10 12.02
C ARG A 244 38.19 25.38 11.18
N PHE A 245 38.09 25.29 9.86
CA PHE A 245 39.25 25.38 8.96
C PHE A 245 39.24 26.60 8.04
N LYS A 246 38.17 27.41 8.04
CA LYS A 246 38.05 28.69 7.31
C LYS A 246 38.57 28.58 5.87
N ASP A 247 39.65 29.27 5.54
CA ASP A 247 40.22 29.34 4.18
C ASP A 247 40.75 27.98 3.68
N LYS A 248 41.11 27.06 4.58
CA LYS A 248 41.55 25.69 4.23
C LYS A 248 40.38 24.72 3.97
N SER A 249 39.15 25.09 4.35
CA SER A 249 37.98 24.19 4.31
C SER A 249 37.65 23.65 2.91
N GLY A 250 37.69 24.51 1.87
CA GLY A 250 37.41 24.09 0.49
C GLY A 250 38.38 23.02 -0.02
N LYS A 251 39.66 23.12 0.35
CA LYS A 251 40.70 22.15 -0.03
C LYS A 251 40.51 20.82 0.72
N ILE A 252 40.23 20.89 2.02
CA ILE A 252 39.94 19.72 2.85
C ILE A 252 38.71 18.97 2.32
N ILE A 253 37.66 19.68 1.91
CA ILE A 253 36.44 19.08 1.33
C ILE A 253 36.77 18.35 0.03
N LYS A 254 37.56 18.97 -0.86
CA LYS A 254 37.99 18.35 -2.11
C LYS A 254 38.85 17.09 -1.85
N ALA A 255 39.78 17.17 -0.90
CA ALA A 255 40.64 16.05 -0.52
C ALA A 255 39.83 14.89 0.09
N LEU A 256 38.96 15.17 1.06
CA LEU A 256 38.08 14.16 1.67
C LEU A 256 37.18 13.47 0.65
N SER A 257 36.61 14.22 -0.30
CA SER A 257 35.74 13.65 -1.34
C SER A 257 36.49 12.70 -2.29
N ALA A 258 37.82 12.79 -2.36
CA ALA A 258 38.67 11.99 -3.23
C ALA A 258 39.34 10.80 -2.51
N MET A 259 39.21 10.69 -1.19
CA MET A 259 39.78 9.59 -0.42
C MET A 259 39.00 8.29 -0.65
N ASP A 260 39.68 7.15 -0.46
CA ASP A 260 39.04 5.84 -0.45
C ASP A 260 38.03 5.74 0.72
N PRO A 261 36.72 5.56 0.43
CA PRO A 261 35.69 5.45 1.46
C PRO A 261 35.94 4.34 2.49
N ALA A 262 36.56 3.23 2.10
CA ALA A 262 36.88 2.14 3.02
C ALA A 262 37.98 2.55 4.03
N GLN A 263 38.98 3.28 3.56
CA GLN A 263 40.03 3.84 4.43
C GLN A 263 39.45 4.89 5.39
N VAL A 264 38.61 5.80 4.90
CA VAL A 264 37.98 6.82 5.77
C VAL A 264 37.04 6.18 6.79
N ALA A 265 36.29 5.14 6.42
CA ALA A 265 35.47 4.37 7.37
C ALA A 265 36.32 3.74 8.48
N GLY A 266 37.50 3.21 8.14
CA GLY A 266 38.46 2.70 9.12
C GLY A 266 39.01 3.78 10.05
N MET A 267 39.41 4.94 9.50
CA MET A 267 39.92 6.07 10.29
C MET A 267 38.86 6.63 11.25
N LYS A 268 37.59 6.72 10.83
CA LYS A 268 36.49 7.19 11.68
C LYS A 268 36.32 6.38 12.96
N ALA A 269 36.63 5.09 12.96
CA ALA A 269 36.60 4.27 14.18
C ALA A 269 37.61 4.73 15.25
N GLY A 270 38.68 5.42 14.84
CA GLY A 270 39.69 6.02 15.71
C GLY A 270 39.37 7.45 16.19
N GLY A 271 38.23 8.03 15.79
CA GLY A 271 37.76 9.35 16.25
C GLY A 271 38.24 10.57 15.45
N SER A 272 39.24 10.41 14.57
CA SER A 272 39.70 11.47 13.65
C SER A 272 40.00 10.90 12.26
N ILE A 273 39.97 11.77 11.25
CA ILE A 273 40.33 11.43 9.87
C ILE A 273 41.55 12.27 9.50
N ARG A 274 42.60 11.62 9.01
CA ARG A 274 43.81 12.30 8.55
C ARG A 274 43.68 12.60 7.07
N VAL A 275 43.76 13.88 6.70
CA VAL A 275 43.61 14.37 5.33
C VAL A 275 44.89 15.09 4.91
N GLU A 276 45.50 14.68 3.80
CA GLU A 276 46.64 15.40 3.24
C GLU A 276 46.16 16.55 2.35
N VAL A 277 46.61 17.76 2.68
CA VAL A 277 46.29 18.99 1.94
C VAL A 277 47.57 19.78 1.77
N GLU A 278 48.01 20.00 0.52
CA GLU A 278 49.20 20.83 0.19
C GLU A 278 50.47 20.40 0.93
N SER A 279 50.69 19.09 1.04
CA SER A 279 51.84 18.49 1.73
C SER A 279 51.85 18.64 3.26
N GLU A 280 50.75 19.12 3.86
CA GLU A 280 50.48 19.08 5.30
C GLU A 280 49.42 18.02 5.61
N ALA A 281 49.64 17.21 6.64
CA ALA A 281 48.62 16.31 7.18
C ALA A 281 47.75 17.08 8.20
N VAL A 282 46.46 17.19 7.90
CA VAL A 282 45.47 17.85 8.75
C VAL A 282 44.55 16.80 9.35
N GLU A 283 44.41 16.79 10.67
CA GLU A 283 43.40 15.97 11.34
C GLU A 283 42.05 16.71 11.37
N VAL A 284 41.03 16.03 10.88
CA VAL A 284 39.64 16.47 10.98
C VAL A 284 38.84 15.54 11.89
N PRO A 285 37.82 16.05 12.59
CA PRO A 285 36.93 15.21 13.41
C PRO A 285 36.22 14.14 12.55
N ALA A 286 35.91 12.98 13.13
CA ALA A 286 35.19 11.91 12.43
C ALA A 286 33.81 12.37 11.90
N GLU A 287 33.15 13.31 12.58
CA GLU A 287 31.87 13.88 12.16
C GLU A 287 31.99 14.73 10.90
N ALA A 288 33.20 15.20 10.57
CA ALA A 288 33.46 16.05 9.41
C ALA A 288 33.28 15.33 8.06
N ALA A 289 33.12 14.01 8.07
CA ALA A 289 32.82 13.22 6.88
C ALA A 289 31.72 12.19 7.16
N GLU A 290 30.73 12.13 6.28
CA GLU A 290 29.72 11.09 6.25
C GLU A 290 30.11 10.06 5.20
N ILE A 291 30.15 8.78 5.57
CA ILE A 291 30.41 7.72 4.60
C ILE A 291 29.08 7.38 3.95
N VAL A 292 29.00 7.56 2.64
CA VAL A 292 27.88 7.07 1.85
C VAL A 292 28.12 5.59 1.64
N VAL A 293 27.25 4.78 2.25
CA VAL A 293 27.26 3.33 2.13
C VAL A 293 26.22 2.93 1.10
N GLU A 294 26.63 2.13 0.14
CA GLU A 294 25.72 1.43 -0.76
C GLU A 294 25.40 0.06 -0.21
N THR A 295 24.13 -0.30 -0.26
CA THR A 295 23.66 -1.63 0.14
C THR A 295 23.59 -2.49 -1.10
N LEU A 296 24.34 -3.58 -1.11
CA LEU A 296 24.43 -4.52 -2.22
C LEU A 296 23.70 -5.82 -1.87
N SER A 297 23.05 -6.43 -2.85
CA SER A 297 22.58 -7.82 -2.77
C SER A 297 22.95 -8.55 -4.05
N ALA A 298 23.62 -9.70 -3.91
CA ALA A 298 24.18 -10.45 -5.04
C ALA A 298 25.01 -9.59 -6.02
N GLY A 299 25.71 -8.57 -5.52
CA GLY A 299 26.52 -7.65 -6.31
C GLY A 299 25.78 -6.43 -6.91
N GLU A 300 24.46 -6.33 -6.74
CA GLU A 300 23.64 -5.22 -7.26
C GLU A 300 23.27 -4.22 -6.15
N ALA A 301 23.28 -2.93 -6.47
CA ALA A 301 22.84 -1.87 -5.56
C ALA A 301 21.33 -1.90 -5.34
N VAL A 302 20.90 -1.93 -4.08
CA VAL A 302 19.49 -2.08 -3.70
C VAL A 302 19.10 -1.14 -2.57
N ASP A 303 17.86 -0.66 -2.62
CA ASP A 303 17.13 -0.16 -1.45
C ASP A 303 16.36 -1.31 -0.79
N ILE A 304 16.38 -1.38 0.54
CA ILE A 304 15.68 -2.44 1.29
C ILE A 304 14.46 -1.86 2.01
N LEU A 305 13.28 -2.42 1.73
CA LEU A 305 12.05 -2.18 2.48
C LEU A 305 11.77 -3.40 3.35
N ARG A 306 11.76 -3.22 4.68
CA ARG A 306 11.48 -4.30 5.65
C ARG A 306 10.02 -4.26 6.07
N LEU A 307 9.33 -5.39 5.94
CA LEU A 307 7.94 -5.61 6.33
C LEU A 307 7.88 -6.79 7.30
N GLU A 308 6.74 -7.00 7.95
CA GLU A 308 6.58 -8.08 8.94
C GLU A 308 6.78 -9.48 8.32
N LYS A 309 6.21 -9.71 7.13
CA LYS A 309 6.24 -11.01 6.44
C LYS A 309 7.12 -11.03 5.18
N ALA A 310 7.82 -9.93 4.88
CA ALA A 310 8.64 -9.84 3.67
C ALA A 310 9.79 -8.85 3.78
N SER A 311 10.84 -9.06 2.99
CA SER A 311 11.86 -8.06 2.70
C SER A 311 11.86 -7.78 1.20
N VAL A 312 11.75 -6.51 0.81
CA VAL A 312 11.65 -6.10 -0.59
C VAL A 312 12.93 -5.36 -0.96
N LEU A 313 13.63 -5.87 -1.96
CA LEU A 313 14.77 -5.21 -2.58
C LEU A 313 14.30 -4.46 -3.82
N VAL A 314 14.56 -3.16 -3.88
CA VAL A 314 14.36 -2.34 -5.07
C VAL A 314 15.73 -2.03 -5.66
N ARG A 315 16.01 -2.53 -6.86
CA ARG A 315 17.27 -2.26 -7.59
C ARG A 315 17.39 -0.75 -7.86
N ARG A 316 18.60 -0.22 -7.76
CA ARG A 316 18.94 1.19 -8.06
C ARG A 316 19.51 1.35 -9.47
#